data_AF-A0A921U0G5-F1
#
_entry.id   AF-A0A921U0G5-F1
#
_cell.length_a   1.000
_cell.length_b   1.000
_cell.length_c   1.000
_cell.angle_alpha   90.00
_cell.angle_beta   90.00
_cell.angle_gamma   90.00
#
_symmetry.space_group_name_H-M   'P 1'
#
loop_
_entity.id
_entity.type
_entity.pdbx_description
1 polymer ?
#
loop_
_entity_poly.entity_id
_entity_poly.type
_entity_poly.pdbx_seq_one_letter_code
_entity_poly.pdbx_strand_id
1 'polypeptide(L)'
;MVEVERNLRMVAGDGETSYAKNSRLQEKAMLEVKPMLAKAITEVCMALISGPTSTMVIADLGCSSGPNAILFVASVVRVVEEHCKSLLGCHEPLELLFFLNDLPKNDFNNLFRSLEQIKNMVDIHHPSNYGGETIVTPPYYVAGLPGSFYTRLFPCHSVHFFHSSYCLMWLSQVPTY
;
A
#
# COMPACT_ATOMS: atom_id res chain seq x y z
N MET A 1 -2.01 6.86 32.39
CA MET A 1 -2.60 6.04 31.32
C MET A 1 -1.62 6.06 30.16
N VAL A 2 -1.09 4.91 29.72
CA VAL A 2 -0.17 4.88 28.57
C VAL A 2 -1.00 5.13 27.32
N GLU A 3 -0.77 6.27 26.68
CA GLU A 3 -1.41 6.63 25.43
C GLU A 3 -0.73 5.83 24.32
N VAL A 4 -1.38 4.74 23.87
CA VAL A 4 -0.84 3.79 22.90
C VAL A 4 -0.50 4.50 21.60
N GLU A 5 -1.37 5.39 21.12
CA GLU A 5 -1.16 6.22 19.92
C GLU A 5 0.15 7.04 19.97
N ARG A 6 0.61 7.42 21.17
CA ARG A 6 1.84 8.21 21.32
C ARG A 6 3.10 7.38 21.48
N ASN A 7 3.01 6.07 21.69
CA ASN A 7 4.18 5.26 22.08
C ASN A 7 4.35 3.99 21.24
N LEU A 8 3.26 3.43 20.71
CA LEU A 8 3.31 2.27 19.85
C LEU A 8 3.91 2.67 18.50
N ARG A 9 4.92 1.92 18.07
CA ARG A 9 5.50 1.94 16.73
C ARG A 9 6.40 0.73 16.57
N MET A 10 6.70 0.39 15.32
CA MET A 10 7.75 -0.56 15.03
C MET A 10 9.14 0.06 15.26
N VAL A 11 10.16 -0.79 15.41
CA VAL A 11 11.55 -0.33 15.58
C VAL A 11 12.01 0.35 14.29
N ALA A 12 12.33 1.63 14.40
CA ALA A 12 12.70 2.53 13.30
C ALA A 12 14.06 2.18 12.66
N GLY A 13 14.34 2.80 11.52
CA GLY A 13 15.59 2.66 10.78
C GLY A 13 15.68 1.38 9.94
N ASP A 14 16.90 1.09 9.49
CA ASP A 14 17.26 0.02 8.56
C ASP A 14 18.41 -0.87 9.09
N GLY A 15 18.81 -0.68 10.34
CA GLY A 15 19.81 -1.48 11.03
C GLY A 15 19.34 -2.91 11.36
N GLU A 16 20.24 -3.74 11.88
CA GLU A 16 20.02 -5.18 12.09
C GLU A 16 18.82 -5.52 12.98
N THR A 17 18.47 -4.65 13.94
CA THR A 17 17.33 -4.83 14.86
C THR A 17 16.08 -4.08 14.42
N SER A 18 16.13 -3.36 13.30
CA SER A 18 15.00 -2.62 12.77
C SER A 18 13.87 -3.54 12.33
N TYR A 19 12.64 -3.03 12.35
CA TYR A 19 11.51 -3.76 11.78
C TYR A 19 11.72 -4.06 10.29
N ALA A 20 12.29 -3.10 9.55
CA ALA A 20 12.54 -3.24 8.12
C ALA A 20 13.42 -4.47 7.77
N LYS A 21 14.33 -4.89 8.66
CA LYS A 21 15.16 -6.09 8.48
C LYS A 21 14.58 -7.37 9.07
N ASN A 22 13.54 -7.27 9.91
CA ASN A 22 13.02 -8.39 10.70
C ASN A 22 11.53 -8.69 10.45
N SER A 23 10.91 -8.08 9.44
CA SER A 23 9.46 -8.19 9.14
C SER A 23 9.09 -9.28 8.13
N ARG A 24 9.90 -10.35 8.02
CA ARG A 24 9.74 -11.43 7.03
C ARG A 24 8.46 -12.24 7.21
N LEU A 25 7.95 -12.35 8.43
CA LEU A 25 6.69 -13.06 8.68
C LEU A 25 5.51 -12.31 8.06
N GLN A 26 5.47 -10.99 8.25
CA GLN A 26 4.47 -10.09 7.69
C GLN A 26 4.58 -10.03 6.16
N GLU A 27 5.81 -10.06 5.62
CA GLU A 27 6.07 -10.19 4.18
C GLU A 27 5.45 -11.49 3.63
N LYS A 28 5.72 -12.63 4.28
CA LYS A 28 5.18 -13.92 3.86
C LYS A 28 3.64 -13.94 3.90
N ALA A 29 3.05 -13.39 4.96
CA ALA A 29 1.59 -13.29 5.07
C ALA A 29 0.99 -12.46 3.92
N MET A 30 1.62 -11.34 3.56
CA MET A 30 1.22 -10.52 2.41
C MET A 30 1.27 -11.33 1.09
N LEU A 31 2.34 -12.10 0.88
CA LEU A 31 2.48 -12.93 -0.32
C LEU A 31 1.43 -14.04 -0.38
N GLU A 32 1.08 -14.65 0.76
CA GLU A 32 0.03 -15.67 0.83
C GLU A 32 -1.36 -15.12 0.49
N VAL A 33 -1.69 -13.89 0.91
CA VAL A 33 -2.98 -13.24 0.61
C VAL A 33 -2.99 -12.50 -0.73
N LYS A 34 -1.88 -12.48 -1.47
CA LYS A 34 -1.75 -11.79 -2.76
C LYS A 34 -2.86 -12.11 -3.77
N PRO A 35 -3.34 -13.36 -3.93
CA PRO A 35 -4.45 -13.64 -4.84
C PRO A 35 -5.76 -12.93 -4.45
N MET A 36 -6.03 -12.80 -3.14
CA MET A 36 -7.19 -12.07 -2.63
C MET A 36 -7.06 -10.57 -2.90
N LEU A 37 -5.87 -10.00 -2.67
CA LEU A 37 -5.57 -8.62 -3.00
C LEU A 37 -5.79 -8.35 -4.50
N ALA A 38 -5.24 -9.21 -5.36
CA ALA A 38 -5.36 -9.08 -6.81
C ALA A 38 -6.84 -9.06 -7.24
N LYS A 39 -7.63 -10.02 -6.76
CA LYS A 39 -9.07 -10.08 -7.05
C LYS A 39 -9.79 -8.79 -6.62
N ALA A 40 -9.55 -8.32 -5.40
CA ALA A 40 -10.23 -7.13 -4.87
C ALA A 40 -9.87 -5.86 -5.66
N ILE A 41 -8.59 -5.69 -6.00
CA ILE A 41 -8.14 -4.55 -6.83
C ILE A 41 -8.76 -4.62 -8.22
N THR A 42 -8.80 -5.79 -8.86
CA THR A 42 -9.45 -5.96 -10.17
C THR A 42 -10.93 -5.57 -10.14
N GLU A 43 -11.67 -5.96 -9.09
CA GLU A 43 -13.08 -5.58 -8.93
C GLU A 43 -13.25 -4.06 -8.79
N VAL A 44 -12.37 -3.39 -8.02
CA VAL A 44 -12.38 -1.92 -7.89
C VAL A 44 -12.03 -1.25 -9.22
N CYS A 45 -11.03 -1.76 -9.97
CA CYS A 45 -10.69 -1.27 -11.30
C CYS A 45 -11.91 -1.31 -12.24
N MET A 46 -12.59 -2.45 -12.34
CA MET A 46 -13.76 -2.61 -13.21
C MET A 46 -14.88 -1.61 -12.88
N ALA A 47 -15.11 -1.35 -11.58
CA ALA A 47 -16.09 -0.36 -11.13
C ALA A 47 -15.70 1.07 -11.51
N LEU A 48 -14.42 1.43 -11.40
CA LEU A 48 -13.92 2.78 -11.71
C LEU A 48 -13.84 3.07 -13.21
N ILE A 49 -13.49 2.06 -14.03
CA ILE A 49 -13.44 2.20 -15.50
C ILE A 49 -14.82 2.53 -16.07
N SER A 50 -15.88 2.03 -15.45
CA SER A 50 -17.27 2.34 -15.84
C SER A 50 -17.77 3.67 -15.25
N GLY A 51 -16.96 4.33 -14.41
CA GLY A 51 -17.32 5.50 -13.63
C GLY A 51 -16.76 6.81 -14.19
N PRO A 52 -17.09 7.94 -13.54
CA PRO A 52 -16.66 9.27 -13.98
C PRO A 52 -15.24 9.63 -13.51
N THR A 53 -14.57 8.76 -12.75
CA THR A 53 -13.31 9.06 -12.04
C THR A 53 -12.17 8.21 -12.57
N SER A 54 -11.08 8.86 -12.97
CA SER A 54 -9.85 8.20 -13.43
C SER A 54 -8.81 8.00 -12.33
N THR A 55 -9.16 8.15 -11.05
CA THR A 55 -8.22 8.00 -9.92
C THR A 55 -8.72 6.98 -8.90
N MET A 56 -7.94 5.93 -8.65
CA MET A 56 -8.14 5.01 -7.54
C MET A 56 -7.36 5.47 -6.30
N VAL A 57 -8.08 6.04 -5.33
CA VAL A 57 -7.56 6.29 -3.97
C VAL A 57 -7.51 5.00 -3.13
N ILE A 58 -6.33 4.67 -2.62
CA ILE A 58 -5.99 3.47 -1.85
C ILE A 58 -5.36 3.88 -0.52
N ALA A 59 -5.69 3.19 0.58
CA ALA A 59 -5.07 3.42 1.88
C ALA A 59 -4.53 2.13 2.51
N ASP A 60 -3.29 2.16 2.98
CA ASP A 60 -2.67 1.11 3.79
C ASP A 60 -2.66 1.55 5.26
N LEU A 61 -3.47 0.91 6.10
CA LEU A 61 -3.66 1.28 7.51
C LEU A 61 -2.73 0.48 8.41
N GLY A 62 -1.75 1.17 8.99
CA GLY A 62 -0.66 0.60 9.78
C GLY A 62 0.52 0.11 8.92
N CYS A 63 0.95 0.94 7.97
CA CYS A 63 1.96 0.60 6.97
C CYS A 63 3.35 0.32 7.56
N SER A 64 3.63 0.77 8.80
CA SER A 64 4.94 0.77 9.43
C SER A 64 5.98 1.50 8.56
N SER A 65 7.26 1.16 8.73
CA SER A 65 8.38 1.61 7.91
C SER A 65 9.09 0.39 7.31
N GLY A 66 9.41 0.43 6.02
CA GLY A 66 10.27 -0.57 5.38
C GLY A 66 9.59 -1.35 4.23
N PRO A 67 10.14 -2.53 3.87
CA PRO A 67 9.87 -3.17 2.58
C PRO A 67 8.44 -3.69 2.41
N ASN A 68 7.70 -3.93 3.49
CA ASN A 68 6.34 -4.46 3.38
C ASN A 68 5.34 -3.43 2.83
N ALA A 69 5.46 -2.16 3.21
CA ALA A 69 4.65 -1.07 2.63
C ALA A 69 4.95 -0.90 1.13
N ILE A 70 6.24 -1.00 0.77
CA ILE A 70 6.71 -0.95 -0.62
C ILE A 70 6.15 -2.14 -1.43
N LEU A 71 6.19 -3.35 -0.85
CA LEU A 71 5.66 -4.57 -1.46
C LEU A 71 4.15 -4.46 -1.72
N PHE A 72 3.38 -3.88 -0.79
CA PHE A 72 1.96 -3.64 -0.98
C PHE A 72 1.69 -2.70 -2.17
N VAL A 73 2.34 -1.53 -2.19
CA VAL A 73 2.21 -0.56 -3.30
C VAL A 73 2.57 -1.20 -4.63
N ALA A 74 3.72 -1.87 -4.71
CA ALA A 74 4.17 -2.56 -5.91
C ALA A 74 3.19 -3.67 -6.35
N SER A 75 2.61 -4.40 -5.41
CA SER A 75 1.63 -5.45 -5.71
C SER A 75 0.35 -4.89 -6.32
N VAL A 76 -0.15 -3.77 -5.79
CA VAL A 76 -1.35 -3.10 -6.35
C VAL A 76 -1.06 -2.54 -7.73
N VAL A 77 0.05 -1.81 -7.91
CA VAL A 77 0.46 -1.26 -9.22
C VAL A 77 0.50 -2.37 -10.27
N ARG A 78 1.12 -3.51 -9.95
CA ARG A 78 1.21 -4.66 -10.89
C ARG A 78 -0.13 -5.25 -11.26
N VAL A 79 -1.05 -5.41 -10.30
CA VAL A 79 -2.38 -5.92 -10.60
C VAL A 79 -3.11 -4.97 -11.55
N VAL A 80 -2.97 -3.67 -11.34
CA VAL A 80 -3.54 -2.64 -12.21
C VAL A 80 -2.90 -2.68 -13.59
N GLU A 81 -1.57 -2.77 -13.70
CA GLU A 81 -0.84 -2.93 -14.97
C GLU A 81 -1.36 -4.12 -15.79
N GLU A 82 -1.58 -5.26 -15.15
CA GLU A 82 -2.05 -6.49 -15.79
C GLU A 82 -3.51 -6.38 -16.27
N HIS A 83 -4.37 -5.66 -15.53
CA HIS A 83 -5.80 -5.56 -15.83
C HIS A 83 -6.20 -4.34 -16.67
N CYS A 84 -5.42 -3.25 -16.61
CA CYS A 84 -5.61 -2.09 -17.47
C CYS A 84 -5.48 -2.47 -18.95
N LYS A 85 -4.62 -3.41 -19.31
CA LYS A 85 -4.47 -3.90 -20.68
C LYS A 85 -5.71 -4.62 -21.24
N SER A 86 -6.41 -5.40 -20.43
CA SER A 86 -7.56 -6.21 -20.89
C SER A 86 -8.86 -5.40 -20.97
N LEU A 87 -8.94 -4.28 -20.24
CA LEU A 87 -10.18 -3.51 -20.06
C LEU A 87 -10.16 -2.13 -20.75
N LEU A 88 -8.99 -1.49 -20.93
CA LEU A 88 -8.89 -0.08 -21.38
C LEU A 88 -8.52 0.07 -22.86
N GLY A 89 -9.32 -0.53 -23.74
CA GLY A 89 -9.33 -0.09 -25.14
C GLY A 89 -9.65 1.41 -25.21
N CYS A 90 -8.60 2.25 -25.29
CA CYS A 90 -8.66 3.69 -25.63
C CYS A 90 -9.11 4.71 -24.55
N HIS A 91 -8.93 4.47 -23.24
CA HIS A 91 -9.15 5.50 -22.21
C HIS A 91 -7.85 6.01 -21.57
N GLU A 92 -7.88 7.21 -20.98
CA GLU A 92 -6.79 7.75 -20.15
C GLU A 92 -6.42 6.75 -19.03
N PRO A 93 -5.13 6.63 -18.67
CA PRO A 93 -4.69 5.64 -17.71
C PRO A 93 -5.29 5.92 -16.31
N LEU A 94 -5.72 4.86 -15.62
CA LEU A 94 -6.14 4.94 -14.23
C LEU A 94 -4.96 5.41 -13.36
N GLU A 95 -5.12 6.54 -12.68
CA GLU A 95 -4.15 7.04 -11.71
C GLU A 95 -4.35 6.38 -10.35
N LEU A 96 -3.26 6.11 -9.64
CA LEU A 96 -3.29 5.50 -8.31
C LEU A 96 -2.80 6.50 -7.26
N LEU A 97 -3.60 6.75 -6.22
CA LEU A 97 -3.19 7.58 -5.09
C LEU A 97 -3.17 6.75 -3.82
N PHE A 98 -1.96 6.47 -3.32
CA PHE A 98 -1.73 5.72 -2.09
C PHE A 98 -1.58 6.65 -0.90
N PHE A 99 -2.31 6.35 0.17
CA PHE A 99 -2.09 6.88 1.51
C PHE A 99 -1.50 5.79 2.40
N LEU A 100 -0.26 5.96 2.80
CA LEU A 100 0.42 5.09 3.76
C LEU A 100 0.17 5.66 5.16
N ASN A 101 -0.74 5.04 5.90
CA ASN A 101 -1.13 5.48 7.23
C ASN A 101 -0.38 4.71 8.31
N ASP A 102 0.08 5.43 9.32
CA ASP A 102 0.54 4.86 10.60
C ASP A 102 0.45 5.92 11.69
N LEU A 103 0.79 5.56 12.93
CA LEU A 103 0.83 6.49 14.04
C LEU A 103 1.90 7.58 13.83
N PRO A 104 1.73 8.79 14.40
CA PRO A 104 2.61 9.93 14.14
C PRO A 104 4.11 9.70 14.42
N LYS A 105 4.46 8.74 15.29
CA LYS A 105 5.85 8.40 15.64
C LYS A 105 6.48 7.31 14.76
N ASN A 106 5.75 6.79 13.78
CA ASN A 106 6.30 5.90 12.77
C ASN A 106 7.45 6.55 12.00
N ASP A 107 8.36 5.75 11.47
CA ASP A 107 9.51 6.23 10.71
C ASP A 107 9.14 6.50 9.24
N PHE A 108 8.32 7.53 9.04
CA PHE A 108 7.94 8.01 7.70
C PHE A 108 9.16 8.46 6.88
N ASN A 109 10.22 8.94 7.52
CA ASN A 109 11.45 9.33 6.83
C ASN A 109 12.11 8.13 6.14
N ASN A 110 12.26 7.00 6.85
CA ASN A 110 12.77 5.78 6.25
C ASN A 110 11.81 5.21 5.20
N LEU A 111 10.51 5.29 5.44
CA LEU A 111 9.49 4.88 4.46
C LEU A 111 9.64 5.66 3.14
N PHE A 112 9.74 6.99 3.20
CA PHE A 112 9.87 7.84 2.02
C PHE A 112 11.19 7.63 1.28
N ARG A 113 12.31 7.41 1.99
CA ARG A 113 13.58 7.00 1.35
C ARG A 113 13.44 5.67 0.62
N SER A 114 12.65 4.75 1.16
CA SER A 114 12.44 3.42 0.59
C SER A 114 11.53 3.44 -0.64
N LEU A 115 10.76 4.50 -0.89
CA LEU A 115 9.86 4.60 -2.06
C LEU A 115 10.62 4.56 -3.39
N GLU A 116 11.91 4.96 -3.41
CA GLU A 116 12.75 4.83 -4.61
C GLU A 116 12.88 3.37 -5.07
N GLN A 117 12.75 2.40 -4.15
CA GLN A 117 12.83 0.97 -4.45
C GLN A 117 11.59 0.45 -5.19
N ILE A 118 10.46 1.17 -5.16
CA ILE A 118 9.24 0.76 -5.89
C ILE A 118 9.56 0.62 -7.38
N LYS A 119 10.30 1.59 -7.95
CA LYS A 119 10.70 1.57 -9.37
C LYS A 119 11.44 0.29 -9.69
N ASN A 120 12.43 -0.08 -8.87
CA ASN A 120 13.15 -1.33 -9.04
C ASN A 120 12.23 -2.56 -8.95
N MET A 121 11.27 -2.61 -8.03
CA MET A 121 10.37 -3.77 -7.90
C MET A 121 9.37 -3.91 -9.05
N VAL A 122 8.92 -2.77 -9.60
CA VAL A 122 8.06 -2.73 -10.79
C VAL A 122 8.89 -3.09 -12.04
N ASP A 123 10.09 -2.54 -12.19
CA ASP A 123 10.98 -2.74 -13.35
C ASP A 123 11.62 -4.14 -13.39
N ILE A 124 12.05 -4.72 -12.27
CA ILE A 124 12.73 -6.05 -12.22
C ILE A 124 11.82 -7.19 -12.72
N HIS A 125 10.50 -7.03 -12.56
CA HIS A 125 9.53 -8.02 -13.03
C HIS A 125 8.92 -7.69 -14.40
N HIS A 126 9.46 -6.68 -15.08
CA HIS A 126 9.35 -6.50 -16.52
C HIS A 126 10.56 -7.17 -17.19
N PRO A 127 10.57 -8.51 -17.42
CA PRO A 127 11.56 -9.06 -18.33
C PRO A 127 11.32 -8.38 -19.67
N SER A 128 12.32 -7.64 -20.13
CA SER A 128 12.38 -7.02 -21.43
C SER A 128 11.63 -7.86 -22.48
N ASN A 129 10.51 -7.35 -22.99
CA ASN A 129 9.91 -7.69 -24.27
C ASN A 129 10.08 -9.13 -24.76
N TYR A 130 9.52 -10.12 -24.07
CA TYR A 130 9.13 -11.37 -24.73
C TYR A 130 7.69 -11.21 -25.25
N GLY A 131 7.53 -10.65 -26.45
CA GLY A 131 6.24 -10.59 -27.14
C GLY A 131 5.89 -9.28 -27.86
N GLY A 132 6.71 -8.22 -27.78
CA GLY A 132 6.47 -6.98 -28.53
C GLY A 132 5.36 -6.07 -27.97
N GLU A 133 4.74 -6.41 -26.85
CA GLU A 133 3.74 -5.57 -26.19
C GLU A 133 4.38 -4.63 -25.17
N THR A 134 4.20 -3.32 -25.36
CA THR A 134 4.59 -2.31 -24.36
C THR A 134 3.67 -2.41 -23.13
N ILE A 135 4.23 -2.76 -21.97
CA ILE A 135 3.53 -2.64 -20.68
C ILE A 135 3.66 -1.17 -20.25
N VAL A 136 2.53 -0.56 -19.86
CA VAL A 136 2.49 0.82 -19.40
C VAL A 136 2.13 0.81 -17.91
N THR A 137 3.07 1.22 -17.08
CA THR A 137 2.84 1.46 -15.65
C THR A 137 1.86 2.62 -15.47
N PRO A 138 0.76 2.45 -14.73
CA PRO A 138 -0.16 3.55 -14.43
C PRO A 138 0.57 4.63 -13.61
N PRO A 139 0.25 5.92 -13.80
CA PRO A 139 0.73 6.95 -12.90
C PRO A 139 0.32 6.64 -11.46
N TYR A 140 1.27 6.72 -10.52
CA TYR A 140 0.99 6.49 -9.11
C TYR A 140 1.66 7.53 -8.22
N TYR A 141 0.97 7.86 -7.13
CA TYR A 141 1.36 8.88 -6.16
C TYR A 141 1.28 8.27 -4.77
N VAL A 142 2.24 8.60 -3.91
CA VAL A 142 2.30 8.07 -2.54
C VAL A 142 2.40 9.23 -1.56
N ALA A 143 1.50 9.25 -0.57
CA ALA A 143 1.49 10.21 0.52
C ALA A 143 1.52 9.48 1.87
N GLY A 144 2.21 10.05 2.85
CA GLY A 144 2.11 9.60 4.25
C GLY A 144 0.92 10.25 4.94
N LEU A 145 0.22 9.50 5.78
CA LEU A 145 -0.94 9.97 6.54
C LEU A 145 -0.78 9.62 8.03
N PRO A 146 -0.15 10.49 8.83
CA PRO A 146 0.03 10.21 10.26
C PRO A 146 -1.30 10.32 11.03
N GLY A 147 -1.62 9.30 11.82
CA GLY A 147 -2.79 9.30 12.71
C GLY A 147 -3.28 7.89 13.05
N SER A 148 -3.99 7.75 14.17
CA SER A 148 -4.66 6.50 14.53
C SER A 148 -5.82 6.16 13.61
N PHE A 149 -5.83 4.95 13.04
CA PHE A 149 -6.97 4.42 12.28
C PHE A 149 -8.20 4.10 13.14
N TYR A 150 -8.11 4.23 14.48
CA TYR A 150 -9.29 4.23 15.35
C TYR A 150 -10.04 5.57 15.35
N THR A 151 -9.50 6.55 14.63
CA THR A 151 -10.11 7.88 14.43
C THR A 151 -10.38 8.12 12.95
N ARG A 152 -11.04 9.24 12.62
CA ARG A 152 -11.32 9.59 11.23
C ARG A 152 -10.04 10.08 10.54
N LEU A 153 -9.56 9.31 9.57
CA LEU A 153 -8.41 9.66 8.73
C LEU A 153 -8.80 10.35 7.41
N PHE A 154 -10.00 10.04 6.88
CA PHE A 154 -10.45 10.47 5.56
C PHE A 154 -11.84 11.12 5.60
N PRO A 155 -12.13 12.05 4.68
CA PRO A 155 -13.50 12.45 4.37
C PRO A 155 -14.39 11.26 3.98
N CYS A 156 -15.71 11.45 4.05
CA CYS A 156 -16.63 10.42 3.59
C CYS A 156 -16.50 10.20 2.07
N HIS A 157 -16.56 8.95 1.63
CA HIS A 157 -16.54 8.55 0.21
C HIS A 157 -15.29 8.96 -0.57
N SER A 158 -14.13 9.12 0.08
CA SER A 158 -12.89 9.55 -0.59
C SER A 158 -11.86 8.45 -0.82
N VAL A 159 -12.11 7.21 -0.38
CA VAL A 159 -11.18 6.08 -0.52
C VAL A 159 -11.92 4.90 -1.14
N HIS A 160 -11.33 4.28 -2.15
CA HIS A 160 -11.93 3.15 -2.88
C HIS A 160 -11.49 1.81 -2.32
N PHE A 161 -10.26 1.73 -1.80
CA PHE A 161 -9.71 0.49 -1.26
C PHE A 161 -8.93 0.74 0.03
N PHE A 162 -9.25 -0.01 1.08
CA PHE A 162 -8.50 -0.05 2.32
C PHE A 162 -7.81 -1.40 2.46
N HIS A 163 -6.54 -1.36 2.84
CA HIS A 163 -5.74 -2.50 3.22
C HIS A 163 -5.25 -2.34 4.66
N SER A 164 -5.14 -3.44 5.40
CA SER A 164 -4.45 -3.48 6.68
C SER A 164 -3.95 -4.91 6.93
N SER A 165 -2.68 -5.05 7.30
CA SER A 165 -2.07 -6.35 7.56
C SER A 165 -1.22 -6.29 8.82
N TYR A 166 -1.52 -7.16 9.79
CA TYR A 166 -0.80 -7.20 11.08
C TYR A 166 -0.89 -5.91 11.93
N CYS A 167 -2.01 -5.18 11.82
CA CYS A 167 -2.21 -3.93 12.58
C CYS A 167 -3.43 -3.97 13.52
N LEU A 168 -4.52 -4.64 13.13
CA LEU A 168 -5.80 -4.59 13.85
C LEU A 168 -5.79 -5.25 15.23
N MET A 169 -4.76 -6.04 15.56
CA MET A 169 -4.59 -6.61 16.90
C MET A 169 -4.10 -5.58 17.92
N TRP A 170 -3.56 -4.44 17.49
CA TRP A 170 -3.05 -3.40 18.37
C TRP A 170 -4.19 -2.53 18.91
N LEU A 171 -4.58 -2.75 20.15
CA LEU A 171 -5.69 -2.03 20.78
C LEU A 171 -5.41 -0.53 20.93
N SER A 172 -6.47 0.28 20.93
CA SER A 172 -6.40 1.74 21.17
C SER A 172 -5.89 2.09 22.57
N GLN A 173 -6.08 1.20 23.54
CA GLN A 173 -5.65 1.36 24.93
C GLN A 173 -5.45 -0.01 25.60
N VAL A 174 -4.72 0.00 26.72
CA VAL A 174 -4.59 -1.19 27.57
C VAL A 174 -5.98 -1.55 28.14
N PRO A 175 -6.40 -2.83 28.08
CA PRO A 175 -7.66 -3.24 28.69
C PRO A 175 -7.68 -2.94 30.19
N THR A 176 -8.78 -2.37 30.67
CA THR A 176 -9.04 -2.20 32.10
C THR A 176 -9.74 -3.45 32.61
N TYR A 177 -9.07 -4.20 33.49
CA TYR A 177 -9.65 -5.34 34.19
C TYR A 177 -10.10 -4.94 35.59
#